data_AF-A0A9P4Z547-F1
#
_entry.id   AF-A0A9P4Z547-F1
#
_cell.length_a   1.000
_cell.length_b   1.000
_cell.length_c   1.000
_cell.angle_alpha   90.00
_cell.angle_beta   90.00
_cell.angle_gamma   90.00
#
_symmetry.space_group_name_H-M   'P 1'
#
loop_
_entity.id
_entity.type
_entity.pdbx_description
1 polymer ?
#
loop_
_entity_poly.entity_id
_entity_poly.type
_entity_poly.pdbx_seq_one_letter_code
_entity_poly.pdbx_strand_id
1 'polypeptide(L)'
;MAERLRQAQPRDEESTASETDTLLERSQRKVHRLWSGFLDFAFQGNILQIAFGLILASIFTDLVKSFVGDILMPPISVILPLRHNIEEKFAILRKGDSYNGTAGYNTLRQAQDDGAVVMAYG
;
A
#
# COMPACT_ATOMS: atom_id res chain seq x y z
N MET A 1 27.45 18.04 -64.05
CA MET A 1 26.50 18.24 -62.93
C MET A 1 26.48 16.99 -62.02
N ALA A 2 27.64 16.46 -61.61
CA ALA A 2 27.73 15.16 -60.94
C ALA A 2 28.90 15.05 -59.95
N GLU A 3 29.24 16.14 -59.24
CA GLU A 3 30.44 16.15 -58.38
C GLU A 3 30.24 16.74 -56.98
N ARG A 4 28.98 16.89 -56.53
CA ARG A 4 28.65 17.41 -55.18
C ARG A 4 28.06 16.39 -54.20
N LEU A 5 28.01 15.11 -54.56
CA LEU A 5 27.31 14.09 -53.76
C LEU A 5 28.22 13.11 -53.01
N ARG A 6 29.49 13.46 -52.77
CA ARG A 6 30.43 12.56 -52.07
C ARG A 6 31.13 13.16 -50.86
N GLN A 7 30.62 14.27 -50.34
CA GLN A 7 31.03 14.85 -49.07
C GLN A 7 29.83 15.00 -48.12
N ALA A 8 29.08 13.93 -47.91
CA ALA A 8 28.25 13.77 -46.72
C ALA A 8 29.08 12.98 -45.70
N GLN A 9 29.98 13.74 -45.10
CA GLN A 9 30.75 13.56 -43.87
C GLN A 9 30.22 12.48 -42.88
N PRO A 10 31.02 11.48 -42.49
CA PRO A 10 30.69 10.53 -41.40
C PRO A 10 31.00 11.07 -39.98
N ARG A 11 31.04 12.39 -39.79
CA ARG A 11 31.64 13.03 -38.59
C ARG A 11 30.64 13.23 -37.43
N ASP A 12 29.38 12.85 -37.63
CA ASP A 12 28.29 13.14 -36.68
C ASP A 12 28.07 11.97 -35.70
N GLU A 13 28.30 10.71 -36.11
CA GLU A 13 28.12 9.53 -35.25
C GLU A 13 29.18 9.42 -34.15
N GLU A 14 30.45 9.71 -34.46
CA GLU A 14 31.58 9.65 -33.50
C GLU A 14 31.52 10.78 -32.46
N SER A 15 30.92 11.93 -32.81
CA SER A 15 30.67 13.05 -31.89
C SER A 15 29.52 12.75 -30.92
N THR A 16 28.44 12.10 -31.38
CA THR A 16 27.30 11.74 -30.52
C THR A 16 27.61 10.62 -29.53
N ALA A 17 28.38 9.60 -29.93
CA ALA A 17 28.81 8.52 -29.04
C ALA A 17 29.72 9.03 -27.91
N SER A 18 30.68 9.90 -28.24
CA SER A 18 31.56 10.54 -27.25
C SER A 18 30.79 11.48 -26.31
N GLU A 19 29.81 12.22 -26.80
CA GLU A 19 28.96 13.06 -25.96
C GLU A 19 28.09 12.23 -25.00
N THR A 20 27.48 11.13 -25.48
CA THR A 20 26.70 10.22 -24.60
C THR A 20 27.55 9.60 -23.50
N ASP A 21 28.79 9.19 -23.79
CA ASP A 21 29.69 8.62 -22.79
C ASP A 21 30.09 9.66 -21.72
N THR A 22 30.35 10.90 -22.12
CA THR A 22 30.66 11.98 -21.17
C THR A 22 29.45 12.41 -20.33
N LEU A 23 28.22 12.33 -20.86
CA LEU A 23 27.00 12.61 -20.10
C LEU A 23 26.67 11.49 -19.10
N LEU A 24 26.92 10.24 -19.47
CA LEU A 24 26.81 9.11 -18.57
C LEU A 24 27.83 9.23 -17.43
N GLU A 25 29.10 9.54 -17.71
CA GLU A 25 30.09 9.76 -16.65
C GLU A 25 29.74 10.92 -15.71
N ARG A 26 29.21 12.03 -16.23
CA ARG A 26 28.79 13.18 -15.42
C ARG A 26 27.58 12.84 -14.55
N SER A 27 26.65 12.04 -15.07
CA SER A 27 25.51 11.52 -14.33
C SER A 27 25.95 10.57 -13.22
N GLN A 28 26.82 9.59 -13.53
CA GLN A 28 27.35 8.61 -12.58
C GLN A 28 28.10 9.27 -11.42
N ARG A 29 28.97 10.25 -11.71
CA ARG A 29 29.69 11.00 -10.65
C ARG A 29 28.76 11.79 -9.75
N LYS A 30 27.67 12.34 -10.31
CA LYS A 30 26.68 13.08 -9.54
C LYS A 30 25.86 12.12 -8.66
N VAL A 31 25.43 10.98 -9.19
CA VAL A 31 24.71 9.94 -8.41
C VAL A 31 25.57 9.41 -7.28
N HIS A 32 26.85 9.11 -7.53
CA HIS A 32 27.76 8.63 -6.49
C HIS A 32 27.93 9.66 -5.36
N ARG A 33 28.06 10.95 -5.70
CA ARG A 33 28.18 12.05 -4.73
C ARG A 33 26.88 12.26 -3.93
N LEU A 34 25.73 12.08 -4.55
CA LEU A 34 24.44 12.14 -3.86
C LEU A 34 24.25 10.95 -2.92
N TRP A 35 24.67 9.74 -3.33
CA TRP A 35 24.62 8.55 -2.48
C TRP A 35 25.54 8.66 -1.27
N SER A 36 26.80 9.09 -1.47
CA SER A 36 27.73 9.30 -0.37
C SER A 36 27.21 10.38 0.59
N GLY A 37 26.70 11.50 0.05
CA GLY A 37 26.13 12.57 0.86
C GLY A 37 24.86 12.17 1.61
N PHE A 38 24.03 11.28 1.04
CA PHE A 38 22.87 10.72 1.72
C PHE A 38 23.26 9.80 2.87
N LEU A 39 24.27 8.94 2.67
CA LEU A 39 24.79 8.09 3.74
C LEU A 39 25.36 8.95 4.87
N ASP A 40 26.19 9.94 4.54
CA ASP A 40 26.73 10.88 5.52
C ASP A 40 25.61 11.59 6.29
N PHE A 41 24.54 12.02 5.61
CA PHE A 41 23.36 12.62 6.25
C PHE A 41 22.61 11.62 7.15
N ALA A 42 22.37 10.40 6.71
CA ALA A 42 21.64 9.39 7.47
C ALA A 42 22.38 9.01 8.76
N PHE A 43 23.71 8.99 8.71
CA PHE A 43 24.56 8.77 9.88
C PHE A 43 24.84 10.03 10.70
N GLN A 44 24.51 11.22 10.18
CA GLN A 44 24.71 12.48 10.88
C GLN A 44 23.72 12.61 12.04
N GLY A 45 24.25 12.81 13.25
CA GLY A 45 23.43 13.07 14.43
C GLY A 45 22.51 11.89 14.77
N ASN A 46 21.22 12.18 15.01
CA ASN A 46 20.26 11.20 15.54
C ASN A 46 19.19 10.74 14.54
N ILE A 47 19.39 11.00 13.24
CA ILE A 47 18.36 10.78 12.21
C ILE A 47 17.99 9.30 12.12
N LEU A 48 18.99 8.42 12.16
CA LEU A 48 18.79 6.98 12.05
C LEU A 48 17.94 6.41 13.19
N GLN A 49 18.14 6.87 14.43
CA GLN A 49 17.35 6.40 15.58
C GLN A 49 15.88 6.85 15.49
N ILE A 50 15.65 8.07 15.02
CA ILE A 50 14.30 8.60 14.78
C ILE A 50 13.60 7.75 13.70
N ALA A 51 14.29 7.44 12.60
CA ALA A 51 13.75 6.61 11.53
C ALA A 51 13.37 5.21 12.03
N PHE A 52 14.24 4.55 12.79
CA PHE A 52 13.91 3.26 13.40
C PHE A 52 12.73 3.35 14.36
N GLY A 53 12.62 4.42 15.16
CA GLY A 53 11.48 4.66 16.03
C GLY A 53 10.14 4.72 15.28
N LEU A 54 10.10 5.42 14.14
CA LEU A 54 8.90 5.51 13.30
C LEU A 54 8.53 4.18 12.64
N ILE A 55 9.52 3.44 12.13
CA ILE A 55 9.29 2.13 11.51
C ILE A 55 8.73 1.14 12.53
N LEU A 56 9.35 1.06 13.70
CA LEU A 56 8.91 0.19 14.79
C LEU A 56 7.52 0.59 15.30
N ALA A 57 7.23 1.89 15.43
CA ALA A 57 5.91 2.36 15.84
C ALA A 57 4.81 1.94 14.85
N SER A 58 5.07 2.03 13.54
CA SER A 58 4.12 1.62 12.51
C SER A 58 3.80 0.13 12.61
N ILE A 59 4.84 -0.71 12.65
CA ILE A 59 4.67 -2.18 12.70
C ILE A 59 4.01 -2.59 14.03
N PHE A 60 4.43 -1.99 15.15
CA PHE A 60 3.86 -2.30 16.46
C PHE A 60 2.37 -1.95 16.53
N THR A 61 1.96 -0.84 15.92
CA THR A 61 0.54 -0.45 15.85
C THR A 61 -0.29 -1.51 15.13
N ASP A 62 0.21 -2.04 14.01
CA ASP A 62 -0.52 -3.07 13.26
C ASP A 62 -0.55 -4.42 14.00
N LEU A 63 0.53 -4.78 14.70
CA LEU A 63 0.54 -5.94 15.60
C LEU A 63 -0.49 -5.81 16.72
N VAL A 64 -0.55 -4.64 17.36
CA VAL A 64 -1.53 -4.37 18.42
C VAL A 64 -2.96 -4.40 17.86
N LYS A 65 -3.20 -3.87 16.67
CA LYS A 65 -4.52 -3.92 16.03
C LYS A 65 -4.98 -5.35 15.80
N SER A 66 -4.12 -6.21 15.23
CA SER A 66 -4.48 -7.62 15.03
C SER A 66 -4.65 -8.33 16.37
N PHE A 67 -3.78 -8.09 17.35
CA PHE A 67 -3.94 -8.67 18.69
C PHE A 67 -5.27 -8.26 19.34
N VAL A 68 -5.62 -6.98 19.28
CA VAL A 68 -6.87 -6.46 19.83
C VAL A 68 -8.05 -7.04 19.07
N GLY A 69 -8.03 -7.00 17.73
CA GLY A 69 -9.11 -7.49 16.88
C GLY A 69 -9.35 -8.99 16.99
N ASP A 70 -8.30 -9.78 16.94
CA ASP A 70 -8.41 -11.24 16.78
C ASP A 70 -8.47 -11.97 18.12
N ILE A 71 -7.85 -11.43 19.17
CA ILE A 71 -7.74 -12.12 20.47
C ILE A 71 -8.54 -11.43 21.56
N LEU A 72 -8.53 -10.09 21.63
CA LEU A 72 -9.25 -9.37 22.69
C LEU A 72 -10.71 -9.09 22.36
N MET A 73 -11.08 -8.80 21.10
CA MET A 73 -12.47 -8.55 20.77
C MET A 73 -13.39 -9.75 21.04
N PRO A 74 -13.05 -11.01 20.73
CA PRO A 74 -13.95 -12.14 21.02
C PRO A 74 -14.40 -12.24 22.48
N PRO A 75 -13.51 -12.20 23.49
CA PRO A 75 -13.92 -12.22 24.90
C PRO A 75 -14.56 -10.91 25.36
N ILE A 76 -14.09 -9.75 24.89
CA ILE A 76 -14.69 -8.44 25.24
C ILE A 76 -16.12 -8.34 24.71
N SER A 77 -16.38 -8.83 23.49
CA SER A 77 -17.69 -8.88 22.85
C SER A 77 -18.71 -9.73 23.62
N VAL A 78 -18.24 -10.76 24.33
CA VAL A 78 -19.09 -11.61 25.17
C VAL A 78 -19.41 -10.94 26.52
N ILE A 79 -18.47 -10.19 27.09
CA ILE A 79 -18.56 -9.63 28.45
C ILE A 79 -19.24 -8.25 28.46
N LEU A 80 -19.02 -7.42 27.44
CA LEU A 80 -19.74 -6.18 27.22
C LEU A 80 -20.87 -6.45 26.22
N PRO A 81 -22.14 -6.54 26.65
CA PRO A 81 -23.28 -6.81 25.76
C PRO A 81 -23.66 -5.56 24.93
N LEU A 82 -22.68 -4.87 24.36
CA LEU A 82 -22.89 -3.97 23.22
C LEU A 82 -22.90 -4.83 21.96
N ARG A 83 -24.08 -5.43 21.73
CA ARG A 83 -24.56 -6.05 20.49
C ARG A 83 -23.68 -5.74 19.27
N HIS A 84 -22.85 -6.75 18.93
CA HIS A 84 -22.19 -7.02 17.66
C HIS A 84 -22.39 -5.93 16.60
N ASN A 85 -21.29 -5.24 16.29
CA ASN A 85 -21.12 -4.33 15.15
C ASN A 85 -22.19 -3.23 15.00
N ILE A 86 -21.81 -2.00 15.33
CA ILE A 86 -22.51 -0.76 14.90
C ILE A 86 -22.14 -0.42 13.43
N GLU A 87 -21.35 -1.29 12.80
CA GLU A 87 -20.97 -1.18 11.38
C GLU A 87 -21.55 -2.32 10.52
N GLU A 88 -22.21 -3.30 11.14
CA GLU A 88 -22.92 -4.38 10.45
C GLU A 88 -24.35 -4.61 10.97
N LYS A 89 -25.07 -3.59 11.47
CA LYS A 89 -26.50 -3.78 11.74
C LYS A 89 -27.27 -3.78 10.44
N PHE A 90 -27.94 -4.89 10.20
CA PHE A 90 -28.83 -5.04 9.07
C PHE A 90 -30.20 -5.51 9.53
N ALA A 91 -31.24 -4.89 8.96
CA ALA A 91 -32.61 -5.33 9.09
C ALA A 91 -32.96 -6.18 7.86
N ILE A 92 -33.48 -7.37 8.09
CA ILE A 92 -33.99 -8.23 7.01
C ILE A 92 -35.43 -7.78 6.71
N LEU A 93 -35.63 -7.18 5.54
CA LEU A 93 -36.95 -6.69 5.11
C LEU A 93 -37.78 -7.81 4.48
N ARG A 94 -37.13 -8.79 3.84
CA ARG A 94 -37.77 -9.99 3.28
C ARG A 94 -36.89 -11.21 3.52
N LYS A 95 -37.50 -12.25 4.09
CA LYS A 95 -36.85 -13.52 4.42
C LYS A 95 -36.59 -14.34 3.15
N GLY A 96 -35.39 -14.91 3.03
CA GLY A 96 -35.03 -15.88 1.99
C GLY A 96 -35.58 -17.28 2.31
N ASP A 97 -35.46 -18.20 1.36
CA ASP A 97 -36.11 -19.53 1.41
C ASP A 97 -35.61 -20.44 2.54
N SER A 98 -34.40 -20.19 3.06
CA SER A 98 -33.78 -20.95 4.17
C SER A 98 -33.88 -20.27 5.54
N TYR A 99 -34.80 -19.31 5.71
CA TYR A 99 -34.95 -18.58 6.96
C TYR A 99 -35.48 -19.47 8.11
N ASN A 100 -34.58 -19.84 9.03
CA ASN A 100 -34.94 -20.50 10.28
C ASN A 100 -35.30 -19.46 11.35
N GLY A 101 -36.57 -19.43 11.78
CA GLY A 101 -37.10 -18.45 12.73
C GLY A 101 -36.47 -18.47 14.13
N THR A 102 -35.66 -19.49 14.44
CA THR A 102 -34.99 -19.64 15.73
C THR A 102 -33.53 -19.17 15.72
N ALA A 103 -32.89 -19.11 14.55
CA ALA A 103 -31.46 -18.79 14.40
C ALA A 103 -31.18 -17.52 13.58
N GLY A 104 -32.10 -17.07 12.73
CA GLY A 104 -31.90 -15.88 11.88
C GLY A 104 -30.66 -15.97 10.98
N TYR A 105 -30.22 -14.82 10.46
CA TYR A 105 -28.95 -14.69 9.74
C TYR A 105 -27.93 -14.00 10.63
N ASN A 106 -26.75 -14.59 10.75
CA ASN A 106 -25.68 -14.07 11.62
C ASN A 106 -24.79 -13.07 10.89
N THR A 107 -24.82 -13.05 9.55
CA THR A 107 -24.02 -12.13 8.72
C THR A 107 -24.83 -11.59 7.55
N LEU A 108 -24.49 -10.38 7.09
CA LEU A 108 -25.07 -9.76 5.90
C LEU A 108 -24.94 -10.65 4.65
N ARG A 109 -23.77 -11.26 4.50
CA ARG A 109 -23.44 -12.11 3.35
C ARG A 109 -24.33 -13.34 3.28
N GLN A 110 -24.57 -14.00 4.42
CA GLN A 110 -25.47 -15.14 4.49
C GLN A 110 -26.91 -14.77 4.11
N ALA A 111 -27.39 -13.61 4.54
CA ALA A 111 -28.72 -13.14 4.18
C ALA A 111 -28.83 -12.82 2.69
N GLN A 112 -27.80 -12.20 2.09
CA GLN A 112 -27.79 -11.87 0.67
C GLN A 112 -27.65 -13.11 -0.23
N ASP A 113 -26.85 -14.09 0.17
CA ASP A 113 -26.68 -15.37 -0.54
C ASP A 113 -27.98 -16.18 -0.54
N ASP A 114 -28.77 -16.08 0.53
CA ASP A 114 -30.12 -16.66 0.63
C ASP A 114 -31.21 -15.85 -0.09
N GLY A 115 -30.82 -14.79 -0.81
CA GLY A 115 -31.75 -13.92 -1.55
C GLY A 115 -32.65 -13.06 -0.66
N ALA A 116 -32.30 -12.92 0.62
CA ALA A 116 -33.02 -12.06 1.55
C ALA A 116 -32.74 -10.59 1.20
N VAL A 117 -33.80 -9.77 1.18
CA VAL A 117 -33.65 -8.33 0.98
C VAL A 117 -33.25 -7.73 2.32
N VAL A 118 -32.02 -7.25 2.40
CA VAL A 118 -31.42 -6.66 3.61
C VAL A 118 -31.25 -5.16 3.48
N MET A 119 -31.51 -4.45 4.58
CA MET A 119 -31.21 -3.04 4.74
C MET A 119 -30.10 -2.91 5.80
N ALA A 120 -28.87 -2.68 5.35
CA ALA A 120 -27.76 -2.33 6.24
C ALA A 120 -27.91 -0.87 6.67
N TYR A 121 -27.83 -0.58 7.98
CA TYR A 121 -28.07 0.76 8.53
C TYR A 121 -26.97 1.28 9.48
N GLY A 122 -25.79 0.67 9.47
CA GLY A 122 -24.74 0.95 10.45
C GLY A 122 -24.58 -0.28 11.30
#